data_AF-A0A1H8UDG8-F1
#
_entry.id   AF-A0A1H8UDG8-F1
#
_cell.length_a   1.000
_cell.length_b   1.000
_cell.length_c   1.000
_cell.angle_alpha   90.00
_cell.angle_beta   90.00
_cell.angle_gamma   90.00
#
_symmetry.space_group_name_H-M   'P 1'
#
loop_
_entity.id
_entity.type
_entity.pdbx_description
1 polymer ?
#
loop_
_entity_poly.entity_id
_entity_poly.type
_entity_poly.pdbx_seq_one_letter_code
_entity_poly.pdbx_strand_id
1 'polypeptide(L)'
;MPRPESSIWGNILTCIEIGLHIYAMQAERNSGLVLDADYAKEALSEDALKLGNKHGDHVYFDDVKSIVPTFELLKQDAITDPEIQEQWESPEKLAEHGKFFAPDYFGEFAPPQDTPWTTTTHTQPLYNGIYFIEQDDEWKLAVHQTIGEHCLSEMAVQVSSGQGEYLLYPLNHCAIPIYELSASHPTVMGQIINEDSLLHTLCEDYPVYVAMHNLYTEDWGHIYDQPAPKSLFLQLQMDQVTNQEPQAQNATDAYTHQGFASSLQAREPQEDFFEPSEDLEW
;
A
#
# COMPACT_ATOMS: atom_id res chain seq x y z
N MET A 1 -2.33 14.32 41.64
CA MET A 1 -0.90 14.19 42.00
C MET A 1 -0.07 15.23 41.26
N PRO A 2 1.21 15.49 41.61
CA PRO A 2 2.03 16.43 40.85
C PRO A 2 2.32 15.93 39.42
N ARG A 3 2.56 16.89 38.53
CA ARG A 3 3.02 16.69 37.15
C ARG A 3 4.24 15.76 37.12
N PRO A 4 4.38 14.87 36.12
CA PRO A 4 5.54 13.99 36.01
C PRO A 4 6.86 14.78 35.96
N GLU A 5 7.74 14.52 36.93
CA GLU A 5 9.07 15.15 37.04
C GLU A 5 10.15 14.43 36.22
N SER A 6 9.89 13.18 35.83
CA SER A 6 10.76 12.37 34.99
C SER A 6 9.92 11.61 33.95
N SER A 7 10.55 11.23 32.84
CA SER A 7 9.89 10.47 31.77
C SER A 7 10.74 9.27 31.36
N ILE A 8 10.07 8.15 31.08
CA ILE A 8 10.70 6.96 30.47
C ILE A 8 11.28 7.28 29.09
N TRP A 9 10.84 8.37 28.45
CA TRP A 9 11.27 8.82 27.13
C TRP A 9 12.47 9.78 27.16
N GLY A 10 13.10 9.99 28.32
CA GLY A 10 14.27 10.87 28.46
C GLY A 10 13.89 12.24 29.04
N ASN A 11 14.68 13.27 28.75
CA ASN A 11 14.39 14.60 29.29
C ASN A 11 13.06 15.13 28.73
N ILE A 12 12.23 15.68 29.61
CA ILE A 12 10.94 16.28 29.25
C ILE A 12 11.23 17.63 28.59
N LEU A 13 10.81 17.78 27.33
CA LEU A 13 10.91 19.03 26.58
C LEU A 13 9.66 19.89 26.85
N THR A 14 8.49 19.26 26.75
CA THR A 14 7.19 19.90 26.98
C THR A 14 6.28 18.94 27.74
N CYS A 15 5.51 19.46 28.69
CA CYS A 15 4.44 18.70 29.32
C CYS A 15 3.32 19.68 29.72
N ILE A 16 2.13 19.44 29.20
CA ILE A 16 0.97 20.31 29.36
C ILE A 16 -0.13 19.47 29.96
N GLU A 17 -0.80 19.98 30.99
CA GLU A 17 -1.99 19.34 31.56
C GLU A 17 -3.18 19.70 30.68
N ILE A 18 -3.75 18.69 30.03
CA ILE A 18 -4.83 18.84 29.04
C ILE A 18 -6.20 18.44 29.58
N GLY A 19 -6.22 17.95 30.82
CA GLY A 19 -7.36 17.57 31.62
C GLY A 19 -6.88 17.20 33.02
N LEU A 20 -7.77 17.10 34.00
CA LEU A 20 -7.35 16.81 35.37
C LEU A 20 -6.61 15.46 35.42
N HIS A 21 -5.32 15.48 35.78
CA HIS A 21 -4.46 14.28 35.81
C HIS A 21 -4.14 13.66 34.44
N ILE A 22 -4.35 14.41 33.36
CA ILE A 22 -4.09 14.01 31.98
C ILE A 22 -3.08 14.99 31.39
N TYR A 23 -1.96 14.49 30.90
CA TYR A 23 -0.85 15.29 30.40
C TYR A 23 -0.49 14.89 28.96
N ALA A 24 -0.41 15.88 28.07
CA ALA A 24 0.29 15.72 26.79
C ALA A 24 1.78 15.98 27.02
N MET A 25 2.65 15.08 26.56
CA MET A 25 4.08 15.14 26.81
C MET A 25 4.91 14.96 25.53
N GLN A 26 5.92 15.81 25.37
CA GLN A 26 7.02 15.64 24.43
C GLN A 26 8.32 15.48 25.22
N ALA A 27 9.06 14.42 24.94
CA ALA A 27 10.39 14.17 25.47
C ALA A 27 11.39 13.93 24.33
N GLU A 28 12.67 13.77 24.68
CA GLU A 28 13.76 13.58 23.71
C GLU A 28 13.56 12.38 22.77
N ARG A 29 13.04 11.26 23.29
CA ARG A 29 12.93 10.01 22.52
C ARG A 29 11.52 9.70 22.03
N ASN A 30 10.49 10.31 22.62
CA ASN A 30 9.10 10.02 22.26
C ASN A 30 8.14 11.11 22.76
N SER A 31 6.90 11.04 22.29
CA SER A 31 5.77 11.86 22.69
C SER A 31 4.53 11.01 22.93
N GLY A 32 3.53 11.60 23.56
CA GLY A 32 2.20 11.01 23.69
C GLY A 32 1.46 11.48 24.93
N LEU A 33 0.61 10.59 25.44
CA LEU A 33 -0.32 10.85 26.54
C LEU A 33 0.20 10.23 27.84
N VAL A 34 0.12 10.97 28.94
CA VAL A 34 0.54 10.52 30.28
C VAL A 34 -0.58 10.78 31.27
N LEU A 35 -0.99 9.74 31.99
CA LEU A 35 -2.02 9.83 33.02
C LEU A 35 -1.42 9.50 34.40
N ASP A 36 -2.00 10.07 35.45
CA ASP A 36 -1.84 9.52 36.80
C ASP A 36 -2.31 8.06 36.84
N ALA A 37 -1.55 7.19 37.52
CA ALA A 37 -1.78 5.76 37.48
C ALA A 37 -3.03 5.30 38.24
N ASP A 38 -3.50 6.07 39.23
CA ASP A 38 -4.75 5.77 39.92
C ASP A 38 -5.93 6.32 39.14
N TYR A 39 -5.82 7.54 38.61
CA TYR A 39 -6.82 8.08 37.70
C TYR A 39 -7.00 7.23 36.44
N ALA A 40 -5.92 6.74 35.83
CA ALA A 40 -5.99 5.90 34.64
C ALA A 40 -6.82 4.63 34.90
N LYS A 41 -6.71 4.01 36.08
CA LYS A 41 -7.51 2.82 36.44
C LYS A 41 -9.00 3.11 36.58
N GLU A 42 -9.34 4.34 36.94
CA GLU A 42 -10.72 4.78 37.12
C GLU A 42 -11.33 5.23 35.79
N ALA A 43 -10.55 5.92 34.95
CA ALA A 43 -11.02 6.56 33.74
C ALA A 43 -10.92 5.69 32.48
N LEU A 44 -9.99 4.73 32.42
CA LEU A 44 -9.74 3.93 31.23
C LEU A 44 -10.23 2.48 31.39
N SER A 45 -10.60 1.87 30.26
CA SER A 45 -10.90 0.43 30.18
C SER A 45 -9.65 -0.41 30.43
N GLU A 46 -9.85 -1.69 30.79
CA GLU A 46 -8.72 -2.61 30.96
C GLU A 46 -7.89 -2.78 29.67
N ASP A 47 -8.54 -2.70 28.51
CA ASP A 47 -7.86 -2.87 27.22
C ASP A 47 -7.04 -1.64 26.86
N ALA A 48 -7.56 -0.43 27.12
CA ALA A 48 -6.79 0.80 27.00
C ALA A 48 -5.58 0.80 27.96
N LEU A 49 -5.76 0.41 29.22
CA LEU A 49 -4.69 0.40 30.22
C LEU A 49 -3.52 -0.51 29.86
N LYS A 50 -3.77 -1.65 29.23
CA LYS A 50 -2.73 -2.60 28.82
C LYS A 50 -1.77 -2.04 27.77
N LEU A 51 -2.20 -1.02 27.01
CA LEU A 51 -1.36 -0.36 26.00
C LEU A 51 -0.30 0.54 26.64
N GLY A 52 -0.53 0.98 27.88
CA GLY A 52 0.32 1.92 28.59
C GLY A 52 1.47 1.26 29.34
N ASN A 53 2.58 1.99 29.46
CA ASN A 53 3.70 1.60 30.30
C ASN A 53 3.61 2.32 31.64
N LYS A 54 3.39 1.58 32.72
CA LYS A 54 3.40 2.16 34.07
C LYS A 54 4.86 2.41 34.51
N HIS A 55 5.14 3.63 34.94
CA HIS A 55 6.41 4.00 35.56
C HIS A 55 6.19 5.00 36.69
N GLY A 56 6.56 4.64 37.90
CA GLY A 56 6.23 5.41 39.10
C GLY A 56 4.71 5.51 39.28
N ASP A 57 4.24 6.75 39.46
CA ASP A 57 2.84 7.08 39.69
C ASP A 57 2.11 7.49 38.40
N HIS A 58 2.71 7.25 37.24
CA HIS A 58 2.15 7.61 35.93
C HIS A 58 2.11 6.41 34.97
N VAL A 59 1.19 6.49 34.01
CA VAL A 59 1.08 5.55 32.88
C VAL A 59 1.32 6.32 31.59
N TYR A 60 2.26 5.83 30.79
CA TYR A 60 2.73 6.48 29.57
C TYR A 60 2.24 5.72 28.34
N PHE A 61 1.55 6.43 27.45
CA PHE A 61 1.09 5.96 26.16
C PHE A 61 1.85 6.74 25.08
N ASP A 62 2.68 6.04 24.31
CA ASP A 62 3.37 6.67 23.17
C ASP A 62 2.34 7.12 22.11
N ASP A 63 2.78 7.96 21.17
CA ASP A 63 1.91 8.62 20.20
C ASP A 63 0.96 7.64 19.50
N VAL A 64 1.49 6.51 19.01
CA VAL A 64 0.72 5.43 18.36
C VAL A 64 -0.30 4.81 19.32
N LYS A 65 0.10 4.49 20.55
CA LYS A 65 -0.76 3.83 21.55
C LYS A 65 -1.70 4.80 22.26
N SER A 66 -1.51 6.10 22.11
CA SER A 66 -2.31 7.13 22.76
C SER A 66 -3.71 7.23 22.17
N ILE A 67 -3.95 6.72 20.96
CA ILE A 67 -5.23 6.86 20.26
C ILE A 67 -6.42 6.27 21.03
N VAL A 68 -6.25 5.09 21.64
CA VAL A 68 -7.29 4.41 22.43
C VAL A 68 -7.64 5.19 23.71
N PRO A 69 -6.69 5.50 24.63
CA PRO A 69 -7.01 6.24 25.83
C PRO A 69 -7.50 7.66 25.50
N THR A 70 -6.96 8.32 24.47
CA THR A 70 -7.46 9.62 24.01
C THR A 70 -8.93 9.54 23.60
N PHE A 71 -9.31 8.53 22.82
CA PHE A 71 -10.71 8.31 22.43
C PHE A 71 -11.63 8.11 23.65
N GLU A 72 -11.24 7.27 24.62
CA GLU A 72 -12.05 7.04 25.81
C GLU A 72 -12.21 8.30 26.66
N LEU A 73 -11.14 9.07 26.84
CA LEU A 73 -11.15 10.30 27.63
C LEU A 73 -11.99 11.40 26.96
N LEU A 74 -11.96 11.51 25.62
CA LEU A 74 -12.81 12.45 24.90
C LEU A 74 -14.29 12.09 25.03
N LYS A 75 -14.64 10.80 24.98
CA LYS A 75 -16.04 10.36 25.17
C LYS A 75 -16.58 10.65 26.57
N GLN A 76 -15.69 10.88 27.54
CA GLN A 76 -16.03 11.21 28.91
C GLN A 76 -15.91 12.73 29.20
N ASP A 77 -15.62 13.55 28.19
CA ASP A 77 -15.36 14.98 28.33
C ASP A 77 -14.22 15.29 29.32
N ALA A 78 -13.25 14.37 29.48
CA ALA A 78 -12.17 14.48 30.46
C ALA A 78 -11.02 15.38 29.99
N ILE A 79 -10.86 15.55 28.67
CA ILE A 79 -9.90 16.47 28.07
C ILE A 79 -10.56 17.83 27.92
N THR A 80 -9.98 18.85 28.52
CA THR A 80 -10.52 20.21 28.62
C THR A 80 -9.71 21.26 27.85
N ASP A 81 -8.55 20.87 27.31
CA ASP A 81 -7.71 21.79 26.54
C ASP A 81 -8.29 22.05 25.14
N PRO A 82 -8.57 23.31 24.77
CA PRO A 82 -9.25 23.65 23.53
C PRO A 82 -8.40 23.40 22.28
N GLU A 83 -7.07 23.57 22.33
CA GLU A 83 -6.19 23.33 21.19
C GLU A 83 -6.14 21.83 20.87
N ILE A 84 -6.09 21.02 21.93
CA ILE A 84 -6.10 19.55 21.81
C ILE A 84 -7.46 19.02 21.35
N GLN A 85 -8.56 19.60 21.83
CA GLN A 85 -9.90 19.26 21.34
C GLN A 85 -10.07 19.59 19.85
N GLU A 86 -9.54 20.72 19.39
CA GLU A 86 -9.57 21.09 17.97
C GLU A 86 -8.72 20.14 17.12
N GLN A 87 -7.51 19.80 17.58
CA GLN A 87 -6.61 18.88 16.89
C GLN A 87 -7.20 17.47 16.72
N TRP A 88 -7.93 16.97 17.71
CA TRP A 88 -8.48 15.61 17.66
C TRP A 88 -9.85 15.52 16.99
N GLU A 89 -10.38 16.65 16.49
CA GLU A 89 -11.56 16.89 15.65
C GLU A 89 -12.90 16.27 16.11
N SER A 90 -12.93 14.97 16.48
CA SER A 90 -14.05 14.26 17.14
C SER A 90 -13.65 12.83 17.56
N PRO A 91 -14.34 12.21 18.55
CA PRO A 91 -14.18 10.78 18.86
C PRO A 91 -14.43 9.86 17.65
N GLU A 92 -15.35 10.21 16.75
CA GLU A 92 -15.66 9.43 15.56
C GLU A 92 -14.47 9.35 14.60
N LYS A 93 -13.80 10.48 14.33
CA LYS A 93 -12.59 10.51 13.49
C LYS A 93 -11.43 9.77 14.13
N LEU A 94 -11.26 9.88 15.45
CA LEU A 94 -10.28 9.08 16.18
C LEU A 94 -10.57 7.58 16.09
N ALA A 95 -11.84 7.18 16.10
CA ALA A 95 -12.20 5.78 15.93
C ALA A 95 -11.84 5.27 14.52
N GLU A 96 -12.04 6.09 13.48
CA GLU A 96 -11.66 5.74 12.11
C GLU A 96 -10.14 5.59 11.95
N HIS A 97 -9.34 6.56 12.41
CA HIS A 97 -7.88 6.42 12.45
C HIS A 97 -7.43 5.27 13.36
N GLY A 98 -8.21 5.01 14.41
CA GLY A 98 -8.01 3.92 15.36
C GLY A 98 -8.02 2.55 14.72
N LYS A 99 -8.77 2.35 13.62
CA LYS A 99 -8.75 1.09 12.86
C LYS A 99 -7.38 0.78 12.24
N PHE A 100 -6.56 1.80 11.98
CA PHE A 100 -5.18 1.62 11.52
C PHE A 100 -4.21 1.36 12.67
N PHE A 101 -4.26 2.18 13.72
CA PHE A 101 -3.27 2.14 14.82
C PHE A 101 -3.57 1.10 15.91
N ALA A 102 -4.84 0.78 16.13
CA ALA A 102 -5.30 -0.14 17.17
C ALA A 102 -6.54 -0.94 16.71
N PRO A 103 -6.43 -1.77 15.64
CA PRO A 103 -7.55 -2.54 15.10
C PRO A 103 -8.19 -3.50 16.10
N ASP A 104 -7.42 -4.02 17.08
CA ASP A 104 -7.97 -4.88 18.14
C ASP A 104 -9.03 -4.18 19.01
N TYR A 105 -8.96 -2.84 19.12
CA TYR A 105 -9.89 -2.04 19.90
C TYR A 105 -11.00 -1.42 19.03
N PHE A 106 -10.64 -0.87 17.87
CA PHE A 106 -11.58 -0.15 16.99
C PHE A 106 -12.22 -1.00 15.90
N GLY A 107 -11.75 -2.24 15.72
CA GLY A 107 -12.10 -3.10 14.60
C GLY A 107 -11.24 -2.83 13.37
N GLU A 108 -11.36 -3.72 12.40
CA GLU A 108 -10.66 -3.63 11.11
C GLU A 108 -11.44 -2.77 10.10
N PHE A 109 -10.75 -2.31 9.07
CA PHE A 109 -11.35 -1.64 7.93
C PHE A 109 -12.26 -2.61 7.17
N ALA A 110 -13.48 -2.18 6.91
CA ALA A 110 -14.41 -2.94 6.09
C ALA A 110 -13.85 -3.07 4.65
N PRO A 111 -13.93 -4.25 4.01
CA PRO A 111 -13.49 -4.42 2.63
C PRO A 111 -14.18 -3.45 1.66
N PRO A 112 -13.57 -3.17 0.48
CA PRO A 112 -14.19 -2.37 -0.56
C PRO A 112 -15.62 -2.85 -0.87
N GLN A 113 -16.59 -1.95 -0.79
CA GLN A 113 -17.99 -2.27 -1.04
C GLN A 113 -18.34 -2.09 -2.52
N ASP A 114 -19.34 -2.86 -2.97
CA ASP A 114 -19.91 -2.69 -4.30
C ASP A 114 -20.49 -1.28 -4.48
N THR A 115 -20.30 -0.73 -5.66
CA THR A 115 -20.99 0.50 -6.06
C THR A 115 -22.10 0.15 -7.05
N PRO A 116 -23.07 1.06 -7.30
CA PRO A 116 -24.05 0.85 -8.36
C PRO A 116 -23.45 0.62 -9.76
N TRP A 117 -22.16 0.92 -9.95
CA TRP A 117 -21.45 0.83 -11.22
C TRP A 117 -20.38 -0.27 -11.26
N THR A 118 -19.92 -0.76 -10.10
CA THR A 118 -18.85 -1.77 -9.99
C THR A 118 -19.27 -2.86 -9.02
N THR A 119 -19.21 -4.11 -9.49
CA THR A 119 -19.49 -5.28 -8.66
C THR A 119 -18.19 -6.03 -8.37
N THR A 120 -17.89 -6.21 -7.10
CA THR A 120 -16.73 -6.95 -6.63
C THR A 120 -17.11 -8.43 -6.58
N THR A 121 -16.53 -9.21 -7.49
CA THR A 121 -16.85 -10.65 -7.61
C THR A 121 -16.03 -11.48 -6.63
N HIS A 122 -14.77 -11.11 -6.45
CA HIS A 122 -13.87 -11.77 -5.50
C HIS A 122 -13.10 -10.75 -4.66
N THR A 123 -12.79 -11.12 -3.42
CA THR A 123 -12.01 -10.32 -2.49
C THR A 123 -11.05 -11.24 -1.74
N GLN A 124 -9.76 -10.94 -1.81
CA GLN A 124 -8.69 -11.64 -1.13
C GLN A 124 -8.00 -10.67 -0.15
N PRO A 125 -8.16 -10.84 1.17
CA PRO A 125 -7.50 -10.01 2.17
C PRO A 125 -5.99 -10.31 2.21
N LEU A 126 -5.17 -9.26 2.29
CA LEU A 126 -3.72 -9.35 2.50
C LEU A 126 -3.31 -8.84 3.89
N TYR A 127 -3.93 -7.74 4.30
CA TYR A 127 -3.73 -7.08 5.57
C TYR A 127 -4.97 -6.23 5.88
N ASN A 128 -5.17 -5.80 7.13
CA ASN A 128 -6.25 -4.89 7.48
C ASN A 128 -6.19 -3.65 6.57
N GLY A 129 -7.23 -3.42 5.74
CA GLY A 129 -7.28 -2.31 4.79
C GLY A 129 -6.51 -2.52 3.48
N ILE A 130 -5.93 -3.70 3.23
CA ILE A 130 -5.24 -4.04 1.97
C ILE A 130 -5.80 -5.34 1.41
N TYR A 131 -6.30 -5.28 0.18
CA TYR A 131 -7.00 -6.38 -0.48
C TYR A 131 -6.55 -6.50 -1.94
N PHE A 132 -6.56 -7.73 -2.47
CA PHE A 132 -6.80 -7.90 -3.90
C PHE A 132 -8.30 -8.06 -4.12
N ILE A 133 -8.84 -7.32 -5.08
CA ILE A 133 -10.26 -7.40 -5.45
C ILE A 133 -10.38 -7.65 -6.95
N GLU A 134 -11.38 -8.42 -7.33
CA GLU A 134 -11.76 -8.59 -8.74
C GLU A 134 -13.03 -7.79 -9.01
N GLN A 135 -12.91 -6.77 -9.86
CA GLN A 135 -14.01 -5.91 -10.29
C GLN A 135 -14.06 -5.92 -11.81
N ASP A 136 -15.24 -6.19 -12.37
CA ASP A 136 -15.47 -6.21 -13.81
C ASP A 136 -14.47 -7.14 -14.56
N ASP A 137 -14.23 -8.34 -14.01
CA ASP A 137 -13.27 -9.34 -14.50
C ASP A 137 -11.79 -8.90 -14.47
N GLU A 138 -11.47 -7.80 -13.79
CA GLU A 138 -10.11 -7.30 -13.59
C GLU A 138 -9.70 -7.33 -12.11
N TRP A 139 -8.58 -7.99 -11.82
CA TRP A 139 -7.96 -7.92 -10.51
C TRP A 139 -7.27 -6.57 -10.30
N LYS A 140 -7.40 -6.05 -9.09
CA LYS A 140 -6.84 -4.78 -8.63
C LYS A 140 -6.32 -4.94 -7.20
N LEU A 141 -5.26 -4.22 -6.87
CA LEU A 141 -4.87 -3.96 -5.49
C LEU A 141 -5.73 -2.81 -4.96
N ALA A 142 -6.36 -3.01 -3.81
CA ALA A 142 -7.12 -2.01 -3.08
C ALA A 142 -6.40 -1.68 -1.77
N VAL A 143 -6.11 -0.40 -1.54
CA VAL A 143 -5.44 0.11 -0.33
C VAL A 143 -6.33 1.17 0.31
N HIS A 144 -6.67 1.00 1.58
CA HIS A 144 -7.48 1.99 2.32
C HIS A 144 -6.78 3.35 2.36
N GLN A 145 -7.52 4.45 2.22
CA GLN A 145 -6.95 5.80 2.13
C GLN A 145 -6.02 6.12 3.30
N THR A 146 -6.41 5.78 4.54
CA THR A 146 -5.56 5.96 5.74
C THR A 146 -4.20 5.24 5.63
N ILE A 147 -4.15 4.06 5.00
CA ILE A 147 -2.89 3.36 4.75
C ILE A 147 -2.11 4.09 3.65
N GLY A 148 -2.80 4.56 2.62
CA GLY A 148 -2.20 5.42 1.59
C GLY A 148 -1.52 6.66 2.18
N GLU A 149 -2.19 7.35 3.11
CA GLU A 149 -1.66 8.54 3.77
C GLU A 149 -0.43 8.27 4.64
N HIS A 150 -0.40 7.13 5.34
CA HIS A 150 0.68 6.82 6.27
C HIS A 150 1.84 6.01 5.67
N CYS A 151 1.59 5.26 4.59
CA CYS A 151 2.55 4.27 4.08
C CYS A 151 2.91 4.45 2.61
N LEU A 152 2.16 5.23 1.83
CA LEU A 152 2.41 5.43 0.41
C LEU A 152 2.94 6.82 0.11
N SER A 153 3.80 6.93 -0.89
CA SER A 153 4.26 8.21 -1.40
C SER A 153 3.16 8.93 -2.19
N GLU A 154 3.28 10.25 -2.35
CA GLU A 154 2.37 11.02 -3.21
C GLU A 154 2.33 10.47 -4.63
N MET A 155 3.45 9.93 -5.14
CA MET A 155 3.52 9.32 -6.46
C MET A 155 2.67 8.04 -6.54
N ALA A 156 2.70 7.22 -5.50
CA ALA A 156 1.85 6.04 -5.40
C ALA A 156 0.36 6.41 -5.32
N VAL A 157 0.00 7.48 -4.60
CA VAL A 157 -1.40 7.94 -4.53
C VAL A 157 -1.87 8.48 -5.90
N GLN A 158 -1.02 9.22 -6.61
CA GLN A 158 -1.35 9.82 -7.91
C GLN A 158 -1.67 8.82 -9.02
N VAL A 159 -1.08 7.62 -8.98
CA VAL A 159 -1.31 6.57 -9.99
C VAL A 159 -2.54 5.70 -9.68
N SER A 160 -3.23 5.96 -8.57
CA SER A 160 -4.44 5.23 -8.19
C SER A 160 -5.69 5.74 -8.90
N SER A 161 -6.70 4.87 -8.95
CA SER A 161 -8.09 5.27 -9.18
C SER A 161 -8.84 5.23 -7.84
N GLY A 162 -9.49 6.32 -7.45
CA GLY A 162 -10.23 6.38 -6.19
C GLY A 162 -11.62 5.73 -6.29
N GLN A 163 -11.98 4.89 -5.32
CA GLN A 163 -13.34 4.37 -5.15
C GLN A 163 -13.71 4.35 -3.66
N GLY A 164 -14.54 5.30 -3.23
CA GLY A 164 -14.89 5.46 -1.82
C GLY A 164 -13.64 5.64 -0.97
N GLU A 165 -13.51 4.85 0.10
CA GLU A 165 -12.39 4.89 1.05
C GLU A 165 -11.13 4.13 0.58
N TYR A 166 -11.09 3.67 -0.69
CA TYR A 166 -9.99 2.86 -1.21
C TYR A 166 -9.33 3.48 -2.45
N LEU A 167 -8.01 3.39 -2.48
CA LEU A 167 -7.13 3.62 -3.63
C LEU A 167 -7.01 2.29 -4.40
N LEU A 168 -7.46 2.27 -5.65
CA LEU A 168 -7.48 1.09 -6.50
C LEU A 168 -6.40 1.15 -7.59
N TYR A 169 -5.65 0.07 -7.72
CA TYR A 169 -4.56 -0.09 -8.67
C TYR A 169 -4.78 -1.33 -9.53
N PRO A 170 -4.93 -1.20 -10.85
CA PRO A 170 -4.81 -2.34 -11.76
C PRO A 170 -3.50 -3.10 -11.51
N LEU A 171 -3.51 -4.44 -11.63
CA LEU A 171 -2.30 -5.22 -11.32
C LEU A 171 -1.09 -4.86 -12.21
N ASN A 172 -1.31 -4.37 -13.42
CA ASN A 172 -0.24 -3.87 -14.29
C ASN A 172 0.26 -2.45 -13.92
N HIS A 173 -0.39 -1.78 -12.97
CA HIS A 173 -0.04 -0.43 -12.49
C HIS A 173 0.09 -0.36 -10.96
N CYS A 174 0.39 -1.49 -10.29
CA CYS A 174 0.52 -1.55 -8.84
C CYS A 174 1.98 -1.70 -8.36
N ALA A 175 2.99 -1.49 -9.22
CA ALA A 175 4.39 -1.73 -8.86
C ALA A 175 4.87 -0.81 -7.71
N ILE A 176 4.58 0.50 -7.79
CA ILE A 176 4.93 1.45 -6.73
C ILE A 176 4.31 1.06 -5.37
N PRO A 177 2.97 0.94 -5.23
CA PRO A 177 2.38 0.62 -3.94
C PRO A 177 2.80 -0.76 -3.41
N ILE A 178 2.99 -1.77 -4.28
CA ILE A 178 3.50 -3.07 -3.83
C ILE A 178 4.91 -2.95 -3.24
N TYR A 179 5.80 -2.22 -3.91
CA TYR A 179 7.17 -2.01 -3.43
C TYR A 179 7.19 -1.27 -2.08
N GLU A 180 6.46 -0.16 -1.96
CA GLU A 180 6.42 0.63 -0.73
C GLU A 180 5.77 -0.13 0.44
N LEU A 181 4.64 -0.79 0.19
CA LEU A 181 3.96 -1.57 1.22
C LEU A 181 4.79 -2.78 1.65
N SER A 182 5.58 -3.38 0.77
CA SER A 182 6.43 -4.53 1.12
C SER A 182 7.45 -4.22 2.23
N ALA A 183 7.87 -2.95 2.35
CA ALA A 183 8.81 -2.52 3.39
C ALA A 183 8.20 -2.50 4.79
N SER A 184 6.87 -2.31 4.90
CA SER A 184 6.15 -2.16 6.17
C SER A 184 5.18 -3.31 6.46
N HIS A 185 4.76 -4.07 5.45
CA HIS A 185 3.73 -5.11 5.53
C HIS A 185 4.29 -6.45 5.02
N PRO A 186 4.76 -7.34 5.92
CA PRO A 186 5.34 -8.63 5.54
C PRO A 186 4.41 -9.53 4.71
N THR A 187 3.09 -9.41 4.89
CA THR A 187 2.11 -10.18 4.10
C THR A 187 2.06 -9.73 2.64
N VAL A 188 2.29 -8.43 2.37
CA VAL A 188 2.41 -7.88 1.01
C VAL A 188 3.73 -8.31 0.38
N MET A 189 4.84 -8.23 1.13
CA MET A 189 6.14 -8.75 0.69
C MET A 189 6.04 -10.23 0.27
N GLY A 190 5.30 -11.04 1.04
CA GLY A 190 5.07 -12.46 0.73
C GLY A 190 4.27 -12.73 -0.54
N GLN A 191 3.63 -11.72 -1.15
CA GLN A 191 2.95 -11.86 -2.46
C GLN A 191 3.91 -11.69 -3.65
N ILE A 192 5.10 -11.13 -3.43
CA ILE A 192 6.08 -10.89 -4.49
C ILE A 192 6.79 -12.22 -4.80
N ILE A 193 6.47 -12.80 -5.96
CA ILE A 193 7.05 -14.07 -6.42
C ILE A 193 8.29 -13.87 -7.29
N ASN A 194 8.49 -12.66 -7.83
CA ASN A 194 9.63 -12.31 -8.66
C ASN A 194 10.02 -10.85 -8.45
N GLU A 195 11.07 -10.63 -7.65
CA GLU A 195 11.60 -9.30 -7.35
C GLU A 195 12.21 -8.63 -8.58
N ASP A 196 12.94 -9.37 -9.43
CA ASP A 196 13.54 -8.82 -10.65
C ASP A 196 12.46 -8.23 -11.58
N SER A 197 11.32 -8.91 -11.73
CA SER A 197 10.17 -8.40 -12.50
C SER A 197 9.59 -7.13 -11.89
N LEU A 198 9.51 -7.02 -10.57
CA LEU A 198 9.05 -5.81 -9.88
C LEU A 198 10.00 -4.64 -10.13
N LEU A 199 11.29 -4.84 -9.90
CA LEU A 199 12.32 -3.80 -10.09
C LEU A 199 12.40 -3.36 -11.56
N HIS A 200 12.35 -4.30 -12.49
CA HIS A 200 12.29 -3.98 -13.93
C HIS A 200 11.07 -3.13 -14.28
N THR A 201 9.90 -3.51 -13.76
CA THR A 201 8.65 -2.76 -13.98
C THR A 201 8.77 -1.35 -13.42
N LEU A 202 9.37 -1.17 -12.23
CA LEU A 202 9.61 0.15 -11.65
C LEU A 202 10.56 1.00 -12.51
N CYS A 203 11.66 0.43 -12.99
CA CYS A 203 12.63 1.13 -13.81
C CYS A 203 12.07 1.56 -15.17
N GLU A 204 11.30 0.69 -15.83
CA GLU A 204 10.75 0.95 -17.16
C GLU A 204 9.51 1.83 -17.13
N ASP A 205 8.53 1.51 -16.27
CA ASP A 205 7.22 2.18 -16.28
C ASP A 205 7.17 3.40 -15.34
N TYR A 206 8.07 3.47 -14.34
CA TYR A 206 8.11 4.54 -13.34
C TYR A 206 9.51 5.14 -13.13
N PRO A 207 10.24 5.55 -14.18
CA PRO A 207 11.63 6.03 -14.05
C PRO A 207 11.77 7.29 -13.18
N VAL A 208 10.74 8.14 -13.13
CA VAL A 208 10.72 9.34 -12.25
C VAL A 208 10.65 8.92 -10.78
N TYR A 209 9.85 7.90 -10.46
CA TYR A 209 9.76 7.37 -9.11
C TYR A 209 11.10 6.80 -8.67
N VAL A 210 11.72 5.97 -9.52
CA VAL A 210 13.04 5.37 -9.24
C VAL A 210 14.11 6.44 -9.02
N ALA A 211 14.14 7.48 -9.85
CA ALA A 211 15.10 8.58 -9.68
C ALA A 211 14.90 9.33 -8.36
N MET A 212 13.65 9.60 -7.97
CA MET A 212 13.32 10.26 -6.71
C MET A 212 13.64 9.38 -5.50
N HIS A 213 13.27 8.10 -5.53
CA HIS A 213 13.57 7.14 -4.47
C HIS A 213 15.08 7.02 -4.23
N ASN A 214 15.86 6.85 -5.30
CA ASN A 214 17.31 6.73 -5.23
C ASN A 214 17.99 8.03 -4.78
N LEU A 215 17.35 9.20 -4.96
CA LEU A 215 17.92 10.46 -4.47
C LEU A 215 17.90 10.57 -2.94
N TYR A 216 16.93 9.93 -2.28
CA TYR A 216 16.70 10.04 -0.84
C TYR A 216 17.00 8.76 -0.06
N THR A 217 17.42 7.71 -0.75
CA THR A 217 17.78 6.43 -0.13
C THR A 217 19.29 6.24 -0.17
N GLU A 218 19.85 5.49 0.77
CA GLU A 218 21.26 5.09 0.71
C GLU A 218 21.49 4.05 -0.41
N ASP A 219 22.75 3.89 -0.84
CA ASP A 219 23.13 3.02 -1.96
C ASP A 219 22.57 1.58 -1.87
N TRP A 220 22.42 1.04 -0.66
CA TRP A 220 21.90 -0.32 -0.45
C TRP A 220 20.39 -0.45 -0.69
N GLY A 221 19.65 0.66 -0.64
CA GLY A 221 18.20 0.69 -0.89
C GLY A 221 17.83 1.28 -2.25
N HIS A 222 18.82 1.53 -3.11
CA HIS A 222 18.57 1.96 -4.48
C HIS A 222 17.88 0.88 -5.30
N ILE A 223 16.94 1.31 -6.13
CA ILE A 223 16.29 0.50 -7.16
C ILE A 223 17.18 0.51 -8.40
N TYR A 224 17.57 -0.69 -8.84
CA TYR A 224 18.34 -0.91 -10.05
C TYR A 224 17.58 -1.81 -11.01
N ASP A 225 17.73 -1.54 -12.30
CA ASP A 225 17.11 -2.36 -13.33
C ASP A 225 17.70 -3.78 -13.33
N GLN A 226 16.82 -4.77 -13.43
CA GLN A 226 17.13 -6.19 -13.55
C GLN A 226 16.36 -6.73 -14.76
N PRO A 227 17.02 -7.17 -15.84
CA PRO A 227 16.31 -7.62 -17.04
C PRO A 227 15.34 -8.78 -16.75
N ALA A 228 14.03 -8.51 -16.79
CA ALA A 228 12.96 -9.47 -16.53
C ALA A 228 11.69 -9.10 -17.32
N PRO A 229 10.69 -9.98 -17.47
CA PRO A 229 9.40 -9.56 -18.01
C PRO A 229 8.70 -8.56 -17.07
N LYS A 230 8.03 -7.56 -17.63
CA LYS A 230 7.24 -6.59 -16.84
C LYS A 230 5.97 -7.20 -16.29
N SER A 231 5.50 -6.69 -15.16
CA SER A 231 4.20 -7.03 -14.56
C SER A 231 4.00 -8.54 -14.34
N LEU A 232 5.04 -9.29 -13.98
CA LEU A 232 4.98 -10.72 -13.62
C LEU A 232 5.63 -10.96 -12.24
N PHE A 233 5.37 -10.07 -11.30
CA PHE A 233 5.90 -10.12 -9.94
C PHE A 233 4.90 -10.63 -8.89
N LEU A 234 3.62 -10.81 -9.26
CA LEU A 234 2.57 -11.41 -8.44
C LEU A 234 2.00 -12.66 -9.11
N GLN A 235 1.56 -13.65 -8.32
CA GLN A 235 0.89 -14.85 -8.86
C GLN A 235 -0.36 -14.48 -9.65
N LEU A 236 -1.17 -13.52 -9.16
CA LEU A 236 -2.39 -13.07 -9.84
C LEU A 236 -2.11 -12.49 -11.24
N GLN A 237 -0.95 -11.85 -11.44
CA GLN A 237 -0.57 -11.36 -12.77
C GLN A 237 -0.28 -12.51 -13.74
N MET A 238 0.40 -13.57 -13.28
CA MET A 238 0.66 -14.75 -14.09
C MET A 238 -0.64 -15.47 -14.48
N ASP A 239 -1.57 -15.56 -13.53
CA ASP A 239 -2.88 -16.18 -13.76
C ASP A 239 -3.71 -15.39 -14.78
N GLN A 240 -3.65 -14.04 -14.74
CA GLN A 240 -4.31 -13.17 -15.74
C GLN A 240 -3.76 -13.39 -17.15
N VAL A 241 -2.43 -13.47 -17.32
CA VAL A 241 -1.82 -13.73 -18.63
C VAL A 241 -2.23 -15.11 -19.16
N THR A 242 -2.18 -16.13 -18.30
CA THR A 242 -2.55 -17.51 -18.65
C THR A 242 -4.01 -17.64 -19.07
N ASN A 243 -4.91 -16.88 -18.44
CA ASN A 243 -6.34 -16.88 -18.77
C ASN A 243 -6.69 -16.04 -20.02
N GLN A 244 -5.82 -15.11 -20.43
CA GLN A 244 -5.98 -14.31 -21.65
C GLN A 244 -5.45 -15.03 -22.91
N GLU A 245 -4.40 -15.85 -22.79
CA GLU A 245 -3.82 -16.60 -23.91
C GLU A 245 -4.72 -17.65 -24.64
N PRO A 246 -5.78 -18.27 -24.06
CA PRO A 246 -6.56 -19.29 -24.76
C PRO A 246 -7.56 -18.75 -25.80
N GLN A 247 -7.81 -17.43 -25.86
CA GLN A 247 -8.83 -16.89 -26.78
C GLN A 247 -8.28 -16.39 -28.12
N ALA A 248 -6.96 -16.20 -28.26
CA ALA A 248 -6.35 -15.74 -29.51
C ALA A 248 -6.08 -16.87 -30.54
N GLN A 249 -6.09 -18.14 -30.14
CA GLN A 249 -5.70 -19.27 -31.01
C GLN A 249 -6.86 -19.98 -31.72
N ASN A 250 -8.12 -19.64 -31.44
CA ASN A 250 -9.29 -20.27 -32.08
C ASN A 250 -9.82 -19.53 -33.33
N ALA A 251 -9.10 -18.54 -33.85
CA ALA A 251 -9.52 -17.74 -35.01
C ALA A 251 -8.71 -17.97 -36.31
N THR A 252 -7.84 -18.99 -36.37
CA THR A 252 -6.98 -19.22 -37.56
C THR A 252 -7.11 -20.59 -38.26
N ASP A 253 -7.96 -21.51 -37.80
CA ASP A 253 -8.13 -22.83 -38.45
C ASP A 253 -9.42 -22.96 -39.26
N ALA A 254 -9.72 -21.98 -40.12
CA ALA A 254 -10.90 -22.03 -40.98
C ALA A 254 -10.66 -21.68 -42.45
N TYR A 255 -9.46 -21.86 -43.01
CA TYR A 255 -9.31 -21.94 -44.48
C TYR A 255 -8.10 -22.79 -44.89
N THR A 256 -8.27 -24.10 -44.95
CA THR A 256 -7.57 -24.93 -45.96
C THR A 256 -8.19 -26.31 -46.01
N HIS A 257 -9.00 -26.55 -47.03
CA HIS A 257 -9.00 -27.78 -47.83
C HIS A 257 -10.13 -27.72 -48.86
N GLN A 258 -9.78 -27.41 -50.11
CA GLN A 258 -10.40 -28.07 -51.25
C GLN A 258 -9.40 -28.08 -52.40
N GLY A 259 -8.74 -29.23 -52.54
CA GLY A 259 -7.86 -29.50 -53.65
C GLY A 259 -8.64 -29.75 -54.93
N PHE A 260 -8.14 -29.20 -56.03
CA PHE A 260 -8.28 -29.81 -57.35
C PHE A 260 -6.91 -29.77 -58.03
N ALA A 261 -6.32 -30.95 -58.17
CA ALA A 261 -5.20 -31.17 -59.07
C ALA A 261 -5.72 -31.20 -60.51
N SER A 262 -5.05 -30.47 -61.40
CA SER A 262 -5.12 -30.71 -62.85
C SER A 262 -3.80 -30.26 -63.47
N SER A 263 -3.03 -31.27 -63.87
CA SER A 263 -1.81 -31.20 -64.68
C SER A 263 -2.02 -30.46 -66.00
N LEU A 264 -1.00 -29.72 -66.47
CA LEU A 264 -0.53 -29.72 -67.88
C LEU A 264 0.73 -28.84 -68.07
N GLN A 265 1.85 -29.52 -68.35
CA GLN A 265 2.93 -29.24 -69.32
C GLN A 265 3.75 -27.93 -69.32
N ALA A 266 5.01 -28.12 -68.91
CA ALA A 266 6.29 -27.70 -69.51
C ALA A 266 6.35 -26.58 -70.57
N ARG A 267 7.12 -25.53 -70.26
CA ARG A 267 8.09 -24.89 -71.17
C ARG A 267 9.07 -23.97 -70.41
N GLU A 268 10.31 -24.41 -70.23
CA GLU A 268 11.48 -23.52 -70.16
C GLU A 268 11.87 -23.14 -71.61
N PRO A 269 12.40 -21.93 -71.91
CA PRO A 269 13.77 -21.50 -71.53
C PRO A 269 13.82 -19.96 -71.22
N GLN A 270 14.91 -19.24 -70.93
CA GLN A 270 16.36 -19.43 -70.97
C GLN A 270 17.01 -18.30 -70.11
N GLU A 271 18.20 -18.61 -69.61
CA GLU A 271 19.28 -17.76 -69.08
C GLU A 271 19.22 -16.24 -69.35
N ASP A 272 19.42 -15.44 -68.31
CA ASP A 272 20.36 -14.32 -68.37
C ASP A 272 21.05 -14.16 -67.00
N PHE A 273 22.22 -14.78 -66.95
CA PHE A 273 23.29 -14.59 -65.99
C PHE A 273 23.97 -13.25 -66.30
N PHE A 274 23.99 -12.31 -65.35
CA PHE A 274 24.98 -11.22 -65.38
C PHE A 274 25.44 -10.84 -63.97
N GLU A 275 26.76 -10.92 -63.81
CA GLU A 275 27.57 -10.74 -62.61
C GLU A 275 27.71 -9.27 -62.17
N PRO A 276 28.17 -9.03 -60.92
CA PRO A 276 28.27 -7.70 -60.33
C PRO A 276 29.53 -6.96 -60.82
N SER A 277 29.46 -5.63 -60.90
CA SER A 277 30.63 -4.78 -60.99
C SER A 277 30.66 -3.82 -59.80
N GLU A 278 31.51 -4.14 -58.83
CA GLU A 278 32.15 -3.13 -57.98
C GLU A 278 32.95 -2.20 -58.88
N ASP A 279 32.79 -0.89 -58.72
CA ASP A 279 33.91 0.05 -58.84
C ASP A 279 33.60 1.31 -58.03
N LEU A 280 34.58 1.62 -57.18
CA LEU A 280 34.71 2.74 -56.26
C LEU A 280 35.28 3.99 -56.97
N GLU A 281 35.29 5.08 -56.21
CA GLU A 281 36.05 6.34 -56.35
C GLU A 281 35.42 7.41 -57.29
N TRP A 282 35.24 8.68 -56.91
CA TRP A 282 35.78 9.53 -55.84
C TRP A 282 34.71 10.45 -55.26
#